data_AF-A0A1I4CPM2-F1
#
_entry.id   AF-A0A1I4CPM2-F1
#
_cell.length_a   1.000
_cell.length_b   1.000
_cell.length_c   1.000
_cell.angle_alpha   90.00
_cell.angle_beta   90.00
_cell.angle_gamma   90.00
#
_symmetry.space_group_name_H-M   'P 1'
#
loop_
_entity.id
_entity.type
_entity.pdbx_description
1 polymer ?
#
loop_
_entity_poly.entity_id
_entity_poly.type
_entity_poly.pdbx_seq_one_letter_code
_entity_poly.pdbx_strand_id
1 'polypeptide(L)'
;MEPQFLHIRVLLGIILGLAITTLLKGLARFVQHPGRDRIYWVHLGWAVSMFILLTHFWWWEFRLIHVHAWTITAYAFLIVYVVVLFLLCTLLFPDDIGDYSGWQDYFQSRRKWFFGIMALSYLIDFIDTAIKGSIYFESRGPEYPVRNLGFVLMCLIAMRTRSEWFHRAFVVAGIVYELSWIYRLYDFVD
;
A
#
# COMPACT_ATOMS: atom_id res chain seq x y z
N MET A 1 -13.21 -22.19 -13.61
CA MET A 1 -12.23 -21.10 -13.39
C MET A 1 -11.24 -21.16 -14.52
N GLU A 2 -10.98 -20.04 -15.21
CA GLU A 2 -9.97 -20.02 -16.27
C GLU A 2 -8.57 -20.28 -15.68
N PRO A 3 -7.73 -21.13 -16.31
CA PRO A 3 -6.39 -21.43 -15.81
C PRO A 3 -5.48 -20.20 -15.72
N GLN A 4 -5.76 -19.17 -16.53
CA GLN A 4 -5.05 -17.89 -16.53
C GLN A 4 -5.23 -17.14 -15.21
N PHE A 5 -6.47 -17.00 -14.72
CA PHE A 5 -6.75 -16.35 -13.45
C PHE A 5 -5.99 -17.00 -12.28
N LEU A 6 -5.97 -18.34 -12.22
CA LEU A 6 -5.23 -19.06 -11.18
C LEU A 6 -3.72 -18.78 -11.26
N HIS A 7 -3.14 -18.84 -12.46
CA HIS A 7 -1.71 -18.57 -12.68
C HIS A 7 -1.33 -17.16 -12.20
N ILE A 8 -2.15 -16.16 -12.54
CA ILE A 8 -1.96 -14.77 -12.12
C ILE A 8 -2.08 -14.63 -10.60
N ARG A 9 -3.14 -15.20 -9.99
CA ARG A 9 -3.33 -15.14 -8.53
C ARG A 9 -2.19 -15.75 -7.75
N VAL A 10 -1.63 -16.86 -8.21
CA VAL A 10 -0.47 -17.50 -7.56
C VAL A 10 0.72 -16.55 -7.58
N LEU A 11 1.05 -15.95 -8.73
CA LEU A 11 2.18 -15.02 -8.83
C LEU A 11 1.97 -13.78 -7.94
N LEU A 12 0.78 -13.18 -7.97
CA LEU A 12 0.45 -12.04 -7.10
C LEU A 12 0.59 -12.41 -5.62
N GLY A 13 0.10 -13.59 -5.23
CA GLY A 13 0.21 -14.10 -3.87
C GLY A 13 1.66 -14.30 -3.41
N ILE A 14 2.54 -14.79 -4.29
CA ILE A 14 3.97 -14.95 -4.00
C ILE A 14 4.61 -13.58 -3.71
N ILE A 15 4.44 -12.62 -4.62
CA ILE A 15 5.07 -11.29 -4.48
C ILE A 15 4.51 -10.55 -3.27
N LEU A 16 3.20 -10.64 -3.04
CA LEU A 16 2.56 -10.02 -1.89
C LEU A 16 3.02 -10.67 -0.57
N GLY A 17 3.17 -12.00 -0.55
CA GLY A 17 3.72 -12.72 0.60
C GLY A 17 5.15 -12.30 0.94
N LEU A 18 5.97 -12.00 -0.07
CA LEU A 18 7.31 -11.42 0.13
C LEU A 18 7.22 -10.02 0.74
N ALA A 19 6.32 -9.16 0.25
CA ALA A 19 6.10 -7.82 0.81
C ALA A 19 5.67 -7.86 2.28
N ILE A 20 4.71 -8.74 2.62
CA ILE A 20 4.27 -8.99 4.00
C ILE A 20 5.43 -9.50 4.85
N THR A 21 6.21 -10.45 4.34
CA THR A 21 7.38 -10.99 5.05
C THR A 21 8.40 -9.89 5.36
N THR A 22 8.66 -8.98 4.43
CA THR A 22 9.55 -7.83 4.65
C THR A 22 9.04 -6.95 5.79
N LEU A 23 7.74 -6.60 5.81
CA LEU A 23 7.14 -5.83 6.90
C LEU A 23 7.26 -6.56 8.25
N LEU A 24 6.89 -7.84 8.29
CA LEU A 24 6.92 -8.63 9.53
C LEU A 24 8.34 -8.81 10.09
N LYS A 25 9.33 -9.06 9.22
CA LYS A 25 10.74 -9.11 9.62
C LYS A 25 11.23 -7.78 10.17
N GLY A 26 10.86 -6.67 9.53
CA GLY A 26 11.16 -5.33 9.99
C GLY A 26 10.59 -5.04 11.38
N LEU A 27 9.32 -5.39 11.59
CA LEU A 27 8.66 -5.28 12.90
C LEU A 27 9.32 -6.16 13.97
N ALA A 28 9.68 -7.41 13.63
CA ALA A 28 10.35 -8.32 14.54
C ALA A 28 11.73 -7.80 14.99
N ARG A 29 12.45 -7.08 14.12
CA ARG A 29 13.76 -6.48 14.45
C ARG A 29 13.66 -5.53 15.65
N PHE A 30 12.62 -4.71 15.72
CA PHE A 30 12.38 -3.79 16.84
C PHE A 30 12.12 -4.52 18.16
N VAL A 31 11.38 -5.64 18.11
CA VAL A 31 11.10 -6.46 19.30
C VAL A 31 12.36 -7.20 19.76
N GLN A 32 13.19 -7.66 18.83
CA GLN A 32 14.42 -8.38 19.12
C GLN A 32 15.55 -7.48 19.65
N HIS A 33 15.60 -6.22 19.22
CA HIS A 33 16.70 -5.29 19.55
C HIS A 33 16.21 -3.95 20.14
N PRO A 34 15.45 -3.95 21.26
CA PRO A 34 14.76 -2.76 21.77
C PRO A 34 15.69 -1.63 22.22
N GLY A 35 16.95 -1.93 22.56
CA GLY A 35 17.94 -0.95 23.02
C GLY A 35 18.78 -0.29 21.92
N ARG A 36 18.77 -0.83 20.69
CA ARG A 36 19.61 -0.35 19.58
C ARG A 36 18.87 0.65 18.69
N ASP A 37 17.56 0.48 18.56
CA ASP A 37 16.74 1.21 17.61
C ASP A 37 15.71 2.08 18.33
N ARG A 38 15.93 3.41 18.37
CA ARG A 38 14.89 4.34 18.84
C ARG A 38 13.72 4.31 17.85
N ILE A 39 12.63 3.66 18.26
CA ILE A 39 11.43 3.48 17.44
C ILE A 39 10.80 4.84 17.14
N TYR A 40 10.63 5.15 15.86
CA TYR A 40 9.83 6.29 15.42
C TYR A 40 8.39 5.82 15.15
N TRP A 41 7.45 6.15 16.01
CA TRP A 41 6.10 5.57 15.94
C TRP A 41 5.35 5.89 14.65
N VAL A 42 5.61 7.03 13.99
CA VAL A 42 4.99 7.36 12.69
C VAL A 42 5.44 6.37 11.62
N HIS A 43 6.70 5.95 11.66
CA HIS A 43 7.21 4.89 10.80
C HIS A 43 6.47 3.59 11.05
N LEU A 44 6.27 3.22 12.32
CA LEU A 44 5.50 2.05 12.70
C LEU A 44 4.04 2.14 12.23
N GLY A 45 3.44 3.33 12.33
CA GLY A 45 2.11 3.61 11.79
C GLY A 45 2.03 3.34 10.29
N TRP A 46 3.02 3.79 9.51
CA TRP A 46 3.06 3.49 8.07
C TRP A 46 3.29 2.01 7.78
N ALA A 47 4.05 1.29 8.60
CA ALA A 47 4.16 -0.16 8.48
C ALA A 47 2.82 -0.88 8.71
N VAL A 48 2.05 -0.46 9.72
CA VAL A 48 0.69 -0.96 9.96
C VAL A 48 -0.24 -0.60 8.81
N SER A 49 -0.19 0.65 8.33
CA SER A 49 -0.97 1.10 7.17
C SER A 49 -0.65 0.27 5.93
N MET A 50 0.62 -0.08 5.70
CA MET A 50 1.00 -0.94 4.59
C MET A 50 0.49 -2.35 4.76
N PHE A 51 0.57 -2.93 5.97
CA PHE A 51 0.00 -4.25 6.22
C PHE A 51 -1.50 -4.28 5.89
N ILE A 52 -2.27 -3.29 6.36
CA ILE A 52 -3.70 -3.13 6.05
C ILE A 52 -3.92 -3.01 4.54
N LEU A 53 -3.15 -2.15 3.85
CA LEU A 53 -3.26 -1.97 2.40
C LEU A 53 -2.98 -3.27 1.65
N LEU A 54 -1.94 -4.03 1.99
CA LEU A 54 -1.62 -5.29 1.32
C LEU A 54 -2.74 -6.32 1.52
N THR A 55 -3.29 -6.44 2.72
CA THR A 55 -4.43 -7.33 2.99
C THR A 55 -5.68 -6.89 2.22
N HIS A 56 -5.98 -5.59 2.21
CA HIS A 56 -7.10 -5.05 1.47
C HIS A 56 -6.92 -5.25 -0.03
N PHE A 57 -5.74 -4.98 -0.58
CA PHE A 57 -5.37 -5.21 -1.98
C PHE A 57 -5.58 -6.69 -2.37
N TRP A 58 -5.10 -7.62 -1.55
CA TRP A 58 -5.28 -9.05 -1.82
C TRP A 58 -6.76 -9.45 -1.95
N TRP A 59 -7.61 -8.89 -1.10
CA TRP A 59 -9.05 -9.10 -1.14
C TRP A 59 -9.70 -8.39 -2.34
N TRP A 60 -9.32 -7.15 -2.61
CA TRP A 60 -9.77 -6.34 -3.74
C TRP A 60 -9.51 -7.03 -5.09
N GLU A 61 -8.38 -7.73 -5.23
CA GLU A 61 -8.02 -8.51 -6.40
C GLU A 61 -8.90 -9.76 -6.62
N PHE A 62 -9.78 -10.13 -5.69
CA PHE A 62 -10.74 -11.21 -5.92
C PHE A 62 -11.66 -10.94 -7.12
N ARG A 63 -12.01 -9.67 -7.35
CA ARG A 63 -12.86 -9.25 -8.49
C ARG A 63 -12.26 -9.52 -9.86
N LEU A 64 -10.95 -9.78 -9.96
CA LEU A 64 -10.30 -10.20 -11.20
C LEU A 64 -10.90 -11.48 -11.80
N ILE A 65 -11.63 -12.28 -11.01
CA ILE A 65 -12.33 -13.48 -11.50
C ILE A 65 -13.39 -13.17 -12.57
N HIS A 66 -13.89 -11.93 -12.62
CA HIS A 66 -14.87 -11.48 -13.61
C HIS A 66 -14.24 -10.88 -14.88
N VAL A 67 -12.90 -10.79 -14.94
CA VAL A 67 -12.21 -10.35 -16.15
C VAL A 67 -12.22 -11.52 -17.14
N HIS A 68 -13.06 -11.41 -18.16
CA HIS A 68 -13.32 -12.49 -19.12
C HIS A 68 -12.23 -12.69 -20.17
N ALA A 69 -11.35 -11.71 -20.39
CA ALA A 69 -10.29 -11.80 -21.39
C ALA A 69 -8.98 -11.21 -20.84
N TRP A 70 -8.06 -12.09 -20.45
CA TRP A 70 -6.74 -11.68 -19.99
C TRP A 70 -5.82 -11.32 -21.16
N THR A 71 -5.25 -10.13 -21.09
CA THR A 71 -4.19 -9.69 -22.00
C THR A 71 -2.84 -9.75 -21.30
N ILE A 72 -1.77 -9.93 -22.08
CA ILE A 72 -0.40 -9.83 -21.57
C ILE A 72 -0.11 -8.47 -20.93
N THR A 73 -0.77 -7.41 -21.43
CA THR A 73 -0.66 -6.05 -20.90
C THR A 73 -1.25 -5.94 -19.50
N ALA A 74 -2.47 -6.46 -19.27
CA ALA A 74 -3.08 -6.48 -17.94
C ALA A 74 -2.26 -7.31 -16.95
N TYR A 75 -1.70 -8.44 -17.41
CA TYR A 75 -0.80 -9.26 -16.61
C TYR A 75 0.48 -8.52 -16.21
N ALA A 76 1.18 -7.91 -17.16
CA ALA A 76 2.40 -7.13 -16.89
C ALA A 76 2.12 -5.94 -15.97
N PHE A 77 0.97 -5.28 -16.14
CA PHE A 77 0.53 -4.20 -15.28
C PHE A 77 0.37 -4.65 -13.82
N LEU A 78 -0.31 -5.79 -13.57
CA LEU A 78 -0.48 -6.31 -12.22
C LEU A 78 0.85 -6.66 -11.55
N ILE A 79 1.82 -7.20 -12.31
CA ILE A 79 3.19 -7.43 -11.81
C ILE A 79 3.82 -6.10 -11.36
N VAL A 80 3.75 -5.07 -12.19
CA VAL A 80 4.28 -3.74 -11.84
C VAL A 80 3.59 -3.21 -10.58
N TYR A 81 2.28 -3.41 -10.45
CA TYR A 81 1.54 -2.94 -9.27
C TYR A 81 2.04 -3.62 -7.98
N VAL A 82 2.13 -4.96 -7.95
CA VAL A 82 2.64 -5.65 -6.75
C VAL A 82 4.10 -5.36 -6.46
N VAL A 83 4.92 -5.10 -7.49
CA VAL A 83 6.31 -4.64 -7.32
C VAL A 83 6.35 -3.26 -6.64
N VAL A 84 5.48 -2.33 -7.05
CA VAL A 84 5.37 -1.01 -6.40
C VAL A 84 5.01 -1.14 -4.92
N LEU A 85 4.07 -2.03 -4.57
CA LEU A 85 3.70 -2.32 -3.19
C LEU A 85 4.84 -2.96 -2.39
N PHE A 86 5.58 -3.89 -3.02
CA PHE A 86 6.78 -4.48 -2.43
C PHE A 86 7.87 -3.42 -2.16
N LEU A 87 8.10 -2.51 -3.10
CA LEU A 87 9.07 -1.42 -2.94
C LEU A 87 8.73 -0.49 -1.76
N LEU A 88 7.44 -0.21 -1.53
CA LEU A 88 7.02 0.56 -0.36
C LEU A 88 7.38 -0.14 0.96
N CYS A 89 7.20 -1.46 1.02
CA CYS A 89 7.55 -2.26 2.20
C CYS A 89 9.06 -2.28 2.46
N THR A 90 9.85 -2.44 1.40
CA THR A 90 11.32 -2.43 1.47
C THR A 90 11.87 -1.04 1.80
N LEU A 91 11.21 0.04 1.36
CA LEU A 91 11.56 1.42 1.76
C LEU A 91 11.19 1.74 3.21
N LEU A 92 10.20 1.06 3.78
CA LEU A 92 9.98 1.14 5.22
C LEU A 92 11.05 0.37 5.96
N PHE A 93 11.36 -0.86 5.56
CA PHE A 93 12.34 -1.68 6.24
C PHE A 93 13.54 -2.00 5.35
N PRO A 94 14.51 -1.07 5.22
CA PRO A 94 15.74 -1.36 4.51
C PRO A 94 16.59 -2.37 5.29
N ASP A 95 17.53 -3.01 4.60
CA ASP A 95 18.43 -3.97 5.23
C ASP A 95 19.30 -3.32 6.31
N ASP A 96 19.80 -2.11 6.04
CA ASP A 96 20.66 -1.32 6.92
C ASP A 96 20.28 0.18 6.91
N ILE A 97 20.43 0.82 8.06
CA ILE A 97 20.27 2.26 8.27
C ILE A 97 21.51 2.89 8.93
N GLY A 98 22.66 2.20 8.95
CA GLY A 98 23.88 2.63 9.65
C GLY A 98 24.39 4.03 9.30
N ASP A 99 24.09 4.53 8.10
CA ASP A 99 24.42 5.89 7.66
C ASP A 99 23.51 6.98 8.27
N TYR A 100 22.48 6.60 9.04
CA TYR A 100 21.49 7.50 9.63
C TYR A 100 21.57 7.48 11.16
N SER A 101 21.22 8.61 11.78
CA SER A 101 21.20 8.75 13.24
C SER A 101 20.09 7.95 13.93
N GLY A 102 19.13 7.42 13.17
CA GLY A 102 18.03 6.58 13.63
C GLY A 102 16.84 6.55 12.66
N TRP A 103 15.77 5.87 13.05
CA TRP A 103 14.59 5.65 12.20
C TRP A 103 13.83 6.91 11.81
N GLN A 104 13.80 7.92 12.69
CA GLN A 104 13.18 9.20 12.39
C GLN A 104 13.94 9.94 11.27
N ASP A 105 15.27 9.97 11.36
CA ASP A 105 16.15 10.62 10.38
C ASP A 105 16.13 9.90 9.04
N TYR A 106 16.19 8.56 9.07
CA TYR A 106 15.99 7.72 7.88
C TYR A 106 14.66 8.03 7.18
N PHE A 107 13.54 7.97 7.91
CA PHE A 107 12.22 8.20 7.34
C PHE A 107 12.11 9.61 6.76
N GLN A 108 12.58 10.63 7.49
CA GLN A 108 12.54 12.01 7.02
C GLN A 108 13.42 12.24 5.78
N SER A 109 14.54 11.53 5.66
CA SER A 109 15.41 11.57 4.49
C SER A 109 14.78 10.88 3.28
N ARG A 110 14.09 9.76 3.49
CA ARG A 110 13.47 8.95 2.42
C ARG A 110 12.00 9.28 2.15
N ARG A 111 11.38 10.19 2.91
CA ARG A 111 9.96 10.57 2.79
C ARG A 111 9.51 10.88 1.36
N LYS A 112 10.35 11.57 0.57
CA LYS A 112 10.02 11.92 -0.82
C LYS A 112 9.82 10.67 -1.69
N TRP A 113 10.67 9.67 -1.51
CA TRP A 113 10.55 8.39 -2.20
C TRP A 113 9.35 7.61 -1.70
N PHE A 114 9.21 7.46 -0.39
CA PHE A 114 8.09 6.72 0.21
C PHE A 114 6.73 7.29 -0.23
N PHE A 115 6.51 8.59 0.00
CA PHE A 115 5.24 9.23 -0.37
C PHE A 115 5.06 9.39 -1.88
N GLY A 116 6.13 9.52 -2.66
CA GLY A 116 6.05 9.56 -4.12
C GLY A 116 5.59 8.23 -4.71
N ILE A 117 6.17 7.12 -4.25
CA ILE A 117 5.76 5.78 -4.68
C ILE A 117 4.35 5.44 -4.15
N MET A 118 3.99 5.92 -2.97
CA MET A 118 2.65 5.71 -2.43
C MET A 118 1.59 6.53 -3.18
N ALA A 119 1.90 7.76 -3.60
CA ALA A 119 1.04 8.50 -4.51
C ALA A 119 0.87 7.76 -5.85
N LEU A 120 1.97 7.20 -6.38
CA LEU A 120 1.92 6.41 -7.61
C LEU A 120 1.06 5.14 -7.44
N SER A 121 1.11 4.44 -6.31
CA SER A 121 0.28 3.25 -6.10
C SER A 121 -1.22 3.58 -6.10
N TYR A 122 -1.64 4.72 -5.55
CA TYR A 122 -3.03 5.19 -5.65
C TYR A 122 -3.44 5.59 -7.07
N LEU A 123 -2.51 6.08 -7.89
CA LEU A 123 -2.76 6.35 -9.30
C LEU A 123 -2.89 5.06 -10.13
N ILE A 124 -2.04 4.07 -9.83
CA ILE A 124 -2.10 2.74 -10.43
C ILE A 124 -3.43 2.05 -10.09
N ASP A 125 -3.93 2.20 -8.86
CA ASP A 125 -5.22 1.63 -8.42
C ASP A 125 -6.42 2.04 -9.31
N PHE A 126 -6.39 3.26 -9.86
CA PHE A 126 -7.43 3.69 -10.82
C PHE A 126 -7.42 2.85 -12.09
N ILE A 127 -6.23 2.54 -12.61
CA ILE A 127 -6.05 1.75 -13.81
C ILE A 127 -6.44 0.29 -13.52
N ASP A 128 -6.04 -0.25 -12.37
CA ASP A 128 -6.44 -1.57 -11.91
C ASP A 128 -7.96 -1.70 -11.83
N THR A 129 -8.62 -0.74 -11.21
CA THR A 129 -10.08 -0.72 -11.06
C THR A 129 -10.77 -0.60 -12.42
N ALA A 130 -10.21 0.17 -13.35
CA ALA A 130 -10.72 0.27 -14.71
C ALA A 130 -10.58 -1.04 -15.51
N ILE A 131 -9.49 -1.80 -15.31
CA ILE A 131 -9.29 -3.13 -15.92
C ILE A 131 -10.38 -4.11 -15.47
N LYS A 132 -10.87 -3.99 -14.22
CA LYS A 132 -11.98 -4.80 -13.68
C LYS A 132 -13.34 -4.45 -14.30
N GLY A 133 -13.42 -3.39 -15.11
CA GLY A 133 -14.60 -3.01 -15.90
C GLY A 133 -15.23 -1.69 -15.47
N SER A 134 -15.82 -0.96 -16.43
CA SER A 134 -16.44 0.36 -16.19
C SER A 134 -17.65 0.30 -15.25
N ILE A 135 -18.49 -0.73 -15.37
CA ILE A 135 -19.65 -0.94 -14.49
C ILE A 135 -19.18 -1.13 -13.04
N TYR A 136 -18.09 -1.87 -12.84
CA TYR A 136 -17.48 -2.05 -11.52
C TYR A 136 -16.92 -0.72 -11.00
N PHE A 137 -16.21 0.05 -11.82
CA PHE A 137 -15.73 1.39 -11.46
C PHE A 137 -16.89 2.32 -11.02
N GLU A 138 -17.96 2.40 -11.79
CA GLU A 138 -19.13 3.26 -11.51
C GLU A 138 -19.86 2.81 -10.24
N SER A 139 -19.98 1.50 -9.99
CA SER A 139 -20.59 0.96 -8.78
C SER A 139 -19.86 1.31 -7.48
N ARG A 140 -18.60 1.77 -7.54
CA ARG A 140 -17.87 2.26 -6.37
C ARG A 140 -18.28 3.68 -5.95
N GLY A 141 -19.04 4.37 -6.79
CA GLY A 141 -19.54 5.71 -6.52
C GLY A 141 -18.44 6.78 -6.50
N PRO A 142 -18.81 8.05 -6.22
CA PRO A 142 -17.89 9.18 -6.26
C PRO A 142 -16.91 9.21 -5.09
N GLU A 143 -17.15 8.47 -4.00
CA GLU A 143 -16.24 8.43 -2.86
C GLU A 143 -14.89 7.81 -3.22
N TYR A 144 -14.88 6.75 -4.03
CA TYR A 144 -13.66 6.06 -4.47
C TYR A 144 -12.64 7.00 -5.15
N PRO A 145 -12.99 7.75 -6.23
CA PRO A 145 -12.04 8.63 -6.88
C PRO A 145 -11.66 9.83 -6.02
N VAL A 146 -12.59 10.39 -5.26
CA VAL A 146 -12.31 11.51 -4.35
C VAL A 146 -11.32 11.09 -3.27
N ARG A 147 -11.50 9.91 -2.70
CA ARG A 147 -10.58 9.32 -1.72
C ARG A 147 -9.18 9.16 -2.29
N ASN A 148 -9.04 8.45 -3.41
CA ASN A 148 -7.73 8.16 -3.99
C ASN A 148 -6.98 9.44 -4.37
N LEU A 149 -7.67 10.40 -5.00
CA LEU A 149 -7.08 11.71 -5.30
C LEU A 149 -6.73 12.48 -4.02
N GLY A 150 -7.55 12.39 -2.98
CA GLY A 150 -7.27 12.94 -1.65
C GLY A 150 -5.97 12.37 -1.06
N PHE A 151 -5.79 11.05 -1.09
CA PHE A 151 -4.55 10.41 -0.64
C PHE A 151 -3.35 10.81 -1.49
N VAL A 152 -3.48 10.89 -2.82
CA VAL A 152 -2.44 11.40 -3.72
C VAL A 152 -2.02 12.80 -3.28
N LEU A 153 -2.97 13.72 -3.09
CA LEU A 153 -2.68 15.09 -2.64
C LEU A 153 -1.97 15.11 -1.28
N MET A 154 -2.45 14.33 -0.32
CA MET A 154 -1.82 14.24 1.01
C MET A 154 -0.40 13.68 0.93
N CYS A 155 -0.14 12.66 0.10
CA CYS A 155 1.21 12.15 -0.17
C CYS A 155 2.10 13.24 -0.80
N LEU A 156 1.61 14.00 -1.78
CA LEU A 156 2.37 15.08 -2.42
C LEU A 156 2.71 16.21 -1.44
N ILE A 157 1.83 16.49 -0.47
CA ILE A 157 2.10 17.42 0.63
C ILE A 157 3.15 16.80 1.57
N ALA A 158 3.01 15.53 1.95
CA ALA A 158 3.93 14.79 2.82
C ALA A 158 5.37 14.76 2.26
N MET A 159 5.54 14.64 0.94
CA MET A 159 6.85 14.71 0.27
C MET A 159 7.56 16.05 0.55
N ARG A 160 6.80 17.15 0.57
CA ARG A 160 7.35 18.51 0.69
C ARG A 160 7.51 18.91 2.15
N THR A 161 6.54 18.59 2.99
CA THR A 161 6.56 19.00 4.39
C THR A 161 7.57 18.21 5.22
N ARG A 162 8.20 18.90 6.17
CA ARG A 162 8.99 18.28 7.25
C ARG A 162 8.24 18.28 8.59
N SER A 163 7.03 18.82 8.63
CA SER A 163 6.23 18.92 9.85
C SER A 163 5.92 17.53 10.40
N GLU A 164 6.45 17.24 11.58
CA GLU A 164 6.20 15.96 12.24
C GLU A 164 4.71 15.81 12.58
N TRP A 165 4.07 16.89 13.02
CA TRP A 165 2.63 16.90 13.30
C TRP A 165 1.80 16.48 12.08
N PHE A 166 2.16 16.97 10.89
CA PHE A 166 1.47 16.55 9.65
C PHE A 166 1.61 15.05 9.41
N HIS A 167 2.83 14.50 9.51
CA HIS A 167 3.06 13.07 9.29
C HIS A 167 2.31 12.19 10.31
N ARG A 168 2.26 12.65 11.57
CA ARG A 168 1.50 12.01 12.66
C ARG A 168 -0.01 12.04 12.39
N ALA A 169 -0.56 13.19 12.03
CA ALA A 169 -1.98 13.33 11.73
C ALA A 169 -2.35 12.51 10.48
N PHE A 170 -1.51 12.56 9.44
CA PHE A 170 -1.77 11.87 8.18
C PHE A 170 -1.80 10.36 8.35
N VAL A 171 -0.83 9.76 9.07
CA VAL A 171 -0.80 8.31 9.26
C VAL A 171 -2.00 7.81 10.08
N VAL A 172 -2.39 8.53 11.14
CA VAL A 172 -3.54 8.17 11.97
C VAL A 172 -4.84 8.31 11.20
N ALA A 173 -5.04 9.46 10.54
CA ALA A 173 -6.23 9.69 9.73
C ALA A 173 -6.33 8.70 8.57
N GLY A 174 -5.21 8.38 7.92
CA GLY A 174 -5.13 7.41 6.83
C GLY A 174 -5.55 6.02 7.27
N ILE A 175 -5.01 5.51 8.38
CA ILE A 175 -5.38 4.19 8.93
C ILE A 175 -6.86 4.14 9.31
N VAL A 176 -7.34 5.14 10.06
CA VAL A 176 -8.73 5.19 10.52
C VAL A 176 -9.68 5.24 9.32
N TYR A 177 -9.37 6.08 8.32
CA TYR A 177 -10.18 6.19 7.12
C TYR A 177 -10.16 4.89 6.31
N GLU A 178 -8.99 4.26 6.12
CA GLU A 178 -8.86 3.01 5.37
C GLU A 178 -9.66 1.87 6.03
N LEU A 179 -9.55 1.71 7.35
CA LEU A 179 -10.35 0.73 8.10
C LEU A 179 -11.85 1.02 7.99
N SER A 180 -12.24 2.29 8.11
CA SER A 180 -13.63 2.72 7.97
C SER A 180 -14.18 2.45 6.57
N TRP A 181 -13.37 2.67 5.54
CA TRP A 181 -13.71 2.35 4.16
C TRP A 181 -13.87 0.84 3.95
N ILE A 182 -12.88 0.04 4.37
CA ILE A 182 -12.93 -1.43 4.26
C ILE A 182 -14.19 -1.96 4.93
N TYR A 183 -14.48 -1.50 6.15
CA TYR A 183 -15.67 -1.87 6.89
C TYR A 183 -16.96 -1.52 6.13
N ARG A 184 -17.10 -0.28 5.64
CA ARG A 184 -18.27 0.13 4.85
C ARG A 184 -18.43 -0.66 3.56
N LEU A 185 -17.32 -1.02 2.93
CA LEU A 185 -17.31 -1.65 1.62
C LEU A 185 -17.69 -3.13 1.66
N TYR A 186 -17.36 -3.84 2.75
CA TYR A 186 -17.53 -5.30 2.83
C TYR A 186 -18.55 -5.76 3.88
N ASP A 187 -18.83 -4.97 4.91
CA ASP A 187 -19.75 -5.37 5.99
C ASP A 187 -21.21 -4.96 5.71
N PHE A 188 -21.45 -4.02 4.78
CA PHE A 188 -22.80 -3.54 4.41
C PHE A 188 -23.24 -3.94 3.00
N VAL A 189 -22.71 -5.02 2.44
CA VAL A 189 -23.15 -5.52 1.14
C VAL A 189 -23.97 -6.80 1.36
N ASP A 190 -25.29 -6.61 1.44
CA ASP A 190 -26.29 -7.65 1.15
C ASP A 190 -26.24 -8.06 -0.33
#